data_AF-A0AAD9UDY1-F1
#
_entry.id   AF-A0AAD9UDY1-F1
#
_cell.length_a   1.000
_cell.length_b   1.000
_cell.length_c   1.000
_cell.angle_alpha   90.00
_cell.angle_beta   90.00
_cell.angle_gamma   90.00
#
_symmetry.space_group_name_H-M   'P 1'
#
loop_
_entity.id
_entity.type
_entity.pdbx_description
1 polymer ?
#
loop_
_entity_poly.entity_id
_entity_poly.type
_entity_poly.pdbx_seq_one_letter_code
_entity_poly.pdbx_strand_id
1 'polypeptide(L)'
;MAEVNTQCSEGSPSYPDKLDTQLFTDASNIGWGAHWNALTVYGVWTTTEKTLHINVLELEAIYRAMLHWLRKLMGPTVLVASENSTVVSYINKQG
;
A
#
# COMPACT_ATOMS: atom_id res chain seq x y z
N MET A 1 6.68 34.73 -7.91
CA MET A 1 7.49 33.92 -8.83
C MET A 1 7.09 32.46 -8.60
N ALA A 2 6.31 31.91 -9.53
CA ALA A 2 5.89 30.51 -9.78
C ALA A 2 5.53 29.63 -8.55
N GLU A 3 4.27 29.30 -8.25
CA GLU A 3 3.35 28.37 -8.95
C GLU A 3 3.99 27.05 -9.40
N VAL A 4 3.58 25.95 -8.73
CA VAL A 4 3.14 24.72 -9.38
C VAL A 4 1.98 24.16 -8.53
N ASN A 5 0.75 24.52 -8.89
CA ASN A 5 -0.44 23.74 -8.58
C ASN A 5 -0.52 22.62 -9.61
N THR A 6 -0.08 21.41 -9.26
CA THR A 6 -0.40 20.23 -10.06
C THR A 6 -1.65 19.60 -9.47
N GLN A 7 -2.81 20.12 -9.86
CA GLN A 7 -4.05 19.36 -9.73
C GLN A 7 -4.11 18.40 -10.91
N CYS A 8 -3.65 17.17 -10.69
CA CYS A 8 -3.79 16.09 -11.65
C CYS A 8 -5.26 15.68 -11.69
N SER A 9 -5.95 16.03 -12.77
CA SER A 9 -7.31 15.59 -13.06
C SER A 9 -7.28 14.15 -13.57
N GLU A 10 -7.33 13.19 -12.65
CA GLU A 10 -7.62 11.79 -12.95
C GLU A 10 -8.88 11.39 -12.18
N GLY A 11 -9.79 10.69 -12.86
CA GLY A 11 -11.11 10.35 -12.35
C GLY A 11 -11.02 9.75 -10.94
N SER A 12 -11.67 10.41 -9.98
CA SER A 12 -11.66 10.00 -8.59
C SER A 12 -12.16 8.56 -8.49
N PRO A 13 -11.37 7.61 -7.96
CA PRO A 13 -11.91 6.33 -7.54
C PRO A 13 -13.09 6.60 -6.61
N SER A 14 -14.23 5.98 -6.86
CA SER A 14 -15.37 6.10 -5.95
C SER A 14 -15.02 5.37 -4.66
N TYR A 15 -14.43 6.09 -3.71
CA TYR A 15 -14.21 5.58 -2.37
C TYR A 15 -15.59 5.44 -1.70
N PRO A 16 -15.82 4.38 -0.91
CA PRO A 16 -17.00 4.32 -0.08
C PRO A 16 -17.07 5.55 0.82
N ASP A 17 -18.27 6.07 1.08
CA ASP A 17 -18.53 7.31 1.84
C ASP A 17 -17.89 7.34 3.25
N LYS A 18 -17.41 6.18 3.74
CA LYS A 18 -16.68 6.05 4.99
C LYS A 18 -15.51 5.08 4.87
N LEU A 19 -14.31 5.60 4.98
CA LEU A 19 -13.11 4.81 5.26
C LEU A 19 -13.00 4.65 6.78
N ASP A 20 -13.02 3.41 7.25
CA ASP A 20 -12.88 3.14 8.68
C ASP A 20 -11.42 3.23 9.12
N THR A 21 -10.48 2.91 8.22
CA THR A 21 -9.04 3.00 8.52
C THR A 21 -8.17 3.01 7.26
N GLN A 22 -6.96 3.56 7.39
CA GLN A 22 -5.95 3.58 6.33
C GLN A 22 -4.69 2.80 6.73
N LEU A 23 -4.24 1.92 5.82
CA LEU A 23 -3.02 1.12 5.94
C LEU A 23 -2.00 1.63 4.93
N PHE A 24 -0.83 2.03 5.41
CA PHE A 24 0.29 2.47 4.57
C PHE A 24 1.34 1.36 4.49
N THR A 25 1.89 1.14 3.31
CA THR A 25 2.96 0.18 3.09
C THR A 25 4.07 0.78 2.25
N ASP A 26 5.29 0.33 2.51
CA ASP A 26 6.49 0.68 1.74
C ASP A 26 7.36 -0.57 1.55
N ALA A 27 7.97 -0.70 0.38
CA ALA A 27 8.89 -1.77 0.05
C ALA A 27 10.18 -1.22 -0.57
N SER A 28 11.30 -1.82 -0.19
CA SER A 28 12.61 -1.54 -0.75
C SER A 28 13.29 -2.84 -1.20
N ASN A 29 14.47 -2.74 -1.80
CA ASN A 29 15.27 -3.93 -2.14
C ASN A 29 15.85 -4.65 -0.89
N ILE A 30 15.68 -4.07 0.32
CA ILE A 30 16.22 -4.62 1.56
C ILE A 30 15.12 -5.28 2.40
N GLY A 31 13.96 -4.63 2.48
CA GLY A 31 12.86 -5.06 3.33
C GLY A 31 11.59 -4.26 3.07
N TRP A 32 10.63 -4.43 3.98
CA TRP A 32 9.31 -3.83 3.92
C TRP A 32 8.92 -3.21 5.26
N GLY A 33 8.00 -2.27 5.20
CA GLY A 33 7.34 -1.69 6.35
C GLY A 33 5.86 -1.46 6.08
N ALA A 34 5.09 -1.43 7.16
CA ALA A 34 3.71 -1.01 7.13
C ALA A 34 3.34 -0.25 8.40
N HIS A 35 2.47 0.73 8.23
CA HIS A 35 1.97 1.59 9.30
C HIS A 35 0.44 1.60 9.29
N TRP A 36 -0.15 1.40 10.46
CA TRP A 36 -1.59 1.35 10.66
C TRP A 36 -1.96 1.95 12.01
N ASN A 37 -2.68 3.08 12.00
CA ASN A 37 -2.95 3.88 13.21
C ASN A 37 -1.66 4.25 13.94
N ALA A 38 -1.50 3.87 15.21
CA ALA A 38 -0.26 4.08 15.97
C ALA A 38 0.68 2.85 15.95
N LEU A 39 0.39 1.86 15.10
CA LEU A 39 1.13 0.60 15.02
C LEU A 39 2.01 0.57 13.78
N THR A 40 3.18 -0.04 13.92
CA THR A 40 4.12 -0.26 12.82
C THR A 40 4.57 -1.71 12.85
N VAL A 41 4.71 -2.31 11.68
CA VAL A 41 5.33 -3.62 11.47
C VAL A 41 6.33 -3.50 10.33
N TYR A 42 7.44 -4.21 10.43
CA TYR A 42 8.47 -4.21 9.39
C TYR A 42 9.26 -5.51 9.41
N GLY A 43 9.98 -5.76 8.33
CA GLY A 43 10.86 -6.92 8.22
C GLY A 43 11.81 -6.81 7.04
N VAL A 44 12.77 -7.74 6.98
CA VAL A 44 13.68 -7.88 5.84
C VAL A 44 13.16 -8.95 4.90
N TRP A 45 13.48 -8.80 3.61
CA TRP A 45 13.25 -9.84 2.62
C TRP A 45 14.24 -10.99 2.79
N THR A 46 13.78 -12.21 2.55
CA THR A 46 14.68 -13.35 2.38
C THR A 46 15.55 -13.17 1.14
N THR A 47 16.66 -13.91 1.04
CA THR A 47 17.54 -13.84 -0.14
C THR A 47 16.81 -14.13 -1.44
N THR A 48 15.82 -15.04 -1.41
CA THR A 48 14.98 -15.36 -2.56
C THR A 48 13.99 -14.25 -2.89
N GLU A 49 13.35 -13.66 -1.89
CA GLU A 49 12.41 -12.54 -2.11
C GLU A 49 13.11 -11.32 -2.70
N LYS A 50 14.35 -11.03 -2.28
CA LYS A 50 15.14 -9.90 -2.82
C LYS A 50 15.36 -9.96 -4.34
N THR A 51 15.17 -11.12 -4.97
CA THR A 51 15.28 -11.25 -6.44
C THR A 51 14.01 -10.88 -7.18
N LEU A 52 12.90 -10.62 -6.47
CA LEU A 52 11.63 -10.24 -7.07
C LEU A 52 11.65 -8.77 -7.51
N HIS A 53 10.84 -8.45 -8.53
CA HIS A 53 10.67 -7.08 -8.99
C HIS A 53 10.03 -6.21 -7.90
N ILE A 54 10.37 -4.92 -7.84
CA ILE A 54 9.88 -4.01 -6.79
C ILE A 54 8.35 -3.99 -6.69
N ASN A 55 7.61 -4.05 -7.81
CA ASN A 55 6.15 -4.15 -7.81
C ASN A 55 5.62 -5.41 -7.09
N VAL A 56 6.35 -6.53 -7.19
CA VAL A 56 5.99 -7.78 -6.48
C VAL A 56 6.31 -7.62 -4.99
N LEU A 57 7.42 -6.98 -4.64
CA LEU A 57 7.79 -6.70 -3.25
C LEU A 57 6.78 -5.77 -2.56
N GLU A 58 6.27 -4.77 -3.28
CA GLU A 58 5.19 -3.89 -2.80
C GLU A 58 3.89 -4.66 -2.52
N LEU A 59 3.46 -5.53 -3.46
CA LEU A 59 2.28 -6.39 -3.25
C LEU A 59 2.47 -7.34 -2.07
N GLU A 60 3.68 -7.90 -1.91
CA GLU A 60 4.03 -8.77 -0.80
C GLU A 60 4.03 -7.99 0.54
N ALA A 61 4.49 -6.74 0.56
CA ALA A 61 4.43 -5.89 1.74
C ALA A 61 2.98 -5.62 2.18
N ILE A 62 2.08 -5.35 1.22
CA ILE A 62 0.63 -5.22 1.45
C ILE A 62 0.07 -6.52 2.05
N TYR A 63 0.38 -7.66 1.43
CA TYR A 63 -0.10 -8.96 1.89
C TYR A 63 0.34 -9.27 3.32
N ARG A 64 1.63 -9.03 3.65
CA ARG A 64 2.17 -9.23 4.99
C ARG A 64 1.54 -8.33 6.04
N ALA A 65 1.33 -7.06 5.70
CA ALA A 65 0.68 -6.11 6.59
C ALA A 65 -0.77 -6.52 6.90
N MET A 66 -1.52 -6.95 5.87
CA MET A 66 -2.88 -7.45 6.02
C MET A 66 -2.92 -8.72 6.88
N LEU A 67 -2.01 -9.67 6.66
CA LEU A 67 -1.92 -10.88 7.47
C LEU A 67 -1.60 -10.57 8.94
N HIS A 68 -0.64 -9.66 9.19
CA HIS A 68 -0.22 -9.30 10.54
C HIS A 68 -1.37 -8.71 11.36
N TRP A 69 -2.21 -7.87 10.74
CA TRP A 69 -3.38 -7.25 11.40
C TRP A 69 -4.72 -7.90 11.05
N LEU A 70 -4.74 -9.10 10.46
CA LEU A 70 -5.94 -9.73 9.89
C LEU A 70 -7.15 -9.67 10.84
N ARG A 71 -6.99 -10.10 12.09
CA ARG A 71 -8.07 -10.10 13.09
C ARG A 71 -8.65 -8.72 13.39
N LYS A 72 -7.86 -7.66 13.22
CA LYS A 72 -8.25 -6.27 13.50
C LYS A 72 -8.75 -5.54 12.24
N LEU A 73 -8.41 -6.04 11.06
CA LEU A 73 -8.88 -5.55 9.76
C LEU A 73 -10.15 -6.27 9.28
N MET A 74 -10.63 -7.29 10.00
CA MET A 74 -11.89 -7.97 9.69
C MET A 74 -13.10 -7.11 10.07
N GLY A 75 -13.90 -6.72 9.07
CA GLY A 75 -15.11 -5.92 9.25
C GLY A 75 -15.04 -4.50 8.68
N PRO A 76 -14.06 -3.64 9.10
CA PRO A 76 -13.96 -2.29 8.59
C PRO A 76 -13.52 -2.24 7.13
N THR A 77 -13.89 -1.16 6.43
CA THR A 77 -13.32 -0.85 5.13
C THR A 77 -11.90 -0.29 5.29
N VAL A 78 -10.92 -0.94 4.67
CA VAL A 78 -9.50 -0.56 4.76
C VAL A 78 -9.05 0.04 3.44
N LEU A 79 -8.60 1.29 3.47
CA LEU A 79 -7.85 1.87 2.34
C LEU A 79 -6.39 1.42 2.43
N VAL A 80 -5.90 0.71 1.42
CA VAL A 80 -4.49 0.39 1.27
C VAL A 80 -3.82 1.46 0.41
N ALA A 81 -2.86 2.18 0.97
CA ALA A 81 -2.07 3.18 0.28
C ALA A 81 -0.63 2.68 0.07
N SER A 82 -0.22 2.60 -1.19
CA SER A 82 1.16 2.36 -1.63
C SER A 82 1.55 3.47 -2.60
N GLU A 83 2.82 3.90 -2.56
CA GLU A 83 3.34 4.93 -3.46
C GLU A 83 3.57 4.41 -4.89
N ASN A 84 3.47 3.09 -5.10
CA ASN A 84 3.67 2.49 -6.41
C ASN A 84 2.37 2.48 -7.23
N SER A 85 2.27 3.41 -8.20
CA SER A 85 1.11 3.55 -9.08
C SER A 85 0.79 2.29 -9.90
N THR A 86 1.80 1.45 -10.21
CA THR A 86 1.58 0.16 -10.90
C THR A 86 0.93 -0.86 -9.99
N VAL A 87 1.24 -0.82 -8.69
CA VAL A 87 0.62 -1.70 -7.68
C VAL A 87 -0.82 -1.28 -7.45
N VAL A 88 -1.07 0.03 -7.36
CA VAL A 88 -2.41 0.60 -7.27
C VAL A 88 -3.27 0.23 -8.49
N SER A 89 -2.72 0.28 -9.71
CA SER A 89 -3.45 -0.11 -10.93
C SER A 89 -3.76 -1.62 -10.96
N TYR A 90 -2.82 -2.46 -10.51
CA TYR A 90 -3.03 -3.91 -10.40
C TYR A 90 -4.14 -4.27 -9.41
N ILE A 91 -4.13 -3.63 -8.23
CA ILE A 91 -5.17 -3.81 -7.20
C ILE A 91 -6.54 -3.37 -7.71
N ASN A 92 -6.59 -2.24 -8.41
CA ASN A 92 -7.83 -1.68 -8.94
C ASN A 92 -8.31 -2.38 -10.22
N LYS A 93 -7.62 -3.42 -10.70
CA LYS A 93 -7.90 -4.10 -11.98
C LYS A 93 -7.96 -3.13 -13.17
N GLN A 94 -7.18 -2.05 -13.12
CA GLN A 94 -7.03 -1.06 -14.17
C GLN A 94 -5.82 -1.35 -15.07
N GLY A 95 -5.30 -2.58 -14.99
CA GLY A 95 -4.13 -3.04 -15.75
C GLY A 95 -4.39 -3.16 -17.24
#